data_AF-A0A368G7C5-F1
#
_entry.id   AF-A0A368G7C5-F1
#
_cell.length_a   1.000
_cell.length_b   1.000
_cell.length_c   1.000
_cell.angle_alpha   90.00
_cell.angle_beta   90.00
_cell.angle_gamma   90.00
#
_symmetry.space_group_name_H-M   'P 1'
#
loop_
_entity.id
_entity.type
_entity.pdbx_description
1 polymer ?
#
loop_
_entity_poly.entity_id
_entity_poly.type
_entity_poly.pdbx_seq_one_letter_code
_entity_poly.pdbx_strand_id
1 'polypeptide(L)'
;MIMKCGVCESPSVSSLHFGGRTCKTLSMSVVRSKQMLNESARQRRRSSDRCSLVSDVQASSSDGSEYMPCQASTAEMRLAAERFQPLGGSSVDVLPHYVQLEVALSNRRKIMYTDVKMKDFYTDTCQVPYDASQLRQFDYRNSHGFVRHDFIMLYDFCNGIMDFDRLSRAEKNLFFRYACAVDCLITSAYYTYHLGRAQNRMVMFNAEYVPMDPMPIKGNEPGAEALFETKADHEKYKSLMPTKIRQWTNMCLPFCELHASFEEYALLKALTIWHLSECYTHTRGHNRPYTCC
;
A
#
# COMPACT_ATOMS: atom_id res chain seq x y z
N MET A 1 6.48 26.84 -12.32
CA MET A 1 5.90 26.30 -11.06
C MET A 1 5.98 24.77 -11.12
N ILE A 2 6.81 24.14 -10.30
CA ILE A 2 7.05 22.68 -10.32
C ILE A 2 5.87 21.98 -9.65
N MET A 3 5.18 21.09 -10.36
CA MET A 3 4.02 20.36 -9.81
C MET A 3 4.47 19.19 -8.92
N LYS A 4 4.08 19.20 -7.65
CA LYS A 4 4.40 18.17 -6.65
C LYS A 4 3.25 17.16 -6.45
N CYS A 5 3.61 15.92 -6.12
CA CYS A 5 2.69 14.87 -5.68
C CYS A 5 2.03 15.22 -4.35
N GLY A 6 0.71 15.08 -4.20
CA GLY A 6 -0.02 15.34 -2.95
C GLY A 6 0.17 14.30 -1.85
N VAL A 7 0.92 13.23 -2.11
CA VAL A 7 1.18 12.13 -1.16
C VAL A 7 2.64 12.07 -0.74
N CYS A 8 3.57 12.47 -1.60
CA CYS A 8 5.01 12.33 -1.34
C CYS A 8 5.85 13.50 -1.89
N GLU A 9 5.20 14.60 -2.26
CA GLU A 9 5.83 15.82 -2.78
C GLU A 9 6.71 15.68 -4.04
N SER A 10 6.79 14.49 -4.64
CA SER A 10 7.63 14.23 -5.81
C SER A 10 7.30 15.18 -6.98
N PRO A 11 8.30 15.81 -7.62
CA PRO A 11 8.11 16.74 -8.75
C PRO A 11 7.72 16.05 -10.07
N SER A 12 7.58 14.72 -10.09
CA SER A 12 7.32 13.88 -11.27
C SER A 12 5.83 13.62 -11.53
N VAL A 13 5.00 14.67 -11.51
CA VAL A 13 3.58 14.60 -11.88
C VAL A 13 3.43 14.87 -13.37
N SER A 14 3.08 13.84 -14.16
CA SER A 14 2.83 14.00 -15.60
C SER A 14 1.36 13.90 -16.02
N SER A 15 0.45 13.55 -15.09
CA SER A 15 -0.97 13.36 -15.39
C SER A 15 -1.84 13.28 -14.12
N LEU A 16 -3.08 13.76 -14.23
CA LEU A 16 -4.16 13.54 -13.25
C LEU A 16 -4.57 12.07 -13.28
N HIS A 17 -4.37 11.34 -12.18
CA HIS A 17 -4.86 9.98 -12.03
C HIS A 17 -5.89 9.92 -10.90
N PHE A 18 -7.14 9.60 -11.26
CA PHE A 18 -8.27 9.41 -10.33
C PHE A 18 -8.67 10.64 -9.51
N GLY A 19 -8.53 11.85 -10.05
CA GLY A 19 -9.00 13.07 -9.37
C GLY A 19 -8.09 13.57 -8.24
N GLY A 20 -6.86 13.05 -8.12
CA GLY A 20 -5.82 13.56 -7.22
C GLY A 20 -4.43 13.55 -7.87
N ARG A 21 -3.54 14.43 -7.41
CA ARG A 21 -2.15 14.53 -7.91
C ARG A 21 -1.28 13.45 -7.28
N THR A 22 -1.13 12.30 -7.94
CA THR A 22 -0.28 11.19 -7.48
C THR A 22 0.91 10.99 -8.43
N CYS A 23 2.08 10.65 -7.89
CA CYS A 23 3.27 10.40 -8.70
C CYS A 23 3.20 9.04 -9.43
N LYS A 24 3.96 8.90 -10.54
CA LYS A 24 4.06 7.66 -11.33
C LYS A 24 4.38 6.41 -10.50
N THR A 25 5.04 6.55 -9.37
CA THR A 25 5.40 5.45 -8.45
C THR A 25 4.18 4.80 -7.78
N LEU A 26 3.23 5.60 -7.29
CA LEU A 26 1.93 5.10 -6.81
C LEU A 26 1.05 4.65 -7.99
N SER A 27 1.19 5.32 -9.14
CA SER A 27 0.51 4.94 -10.37
C SER A 27 0.93 3.55 -10.83
N MET A 28 2.20 3.14 -10.79
CA MET A 28 2.64 1.82 -11.27
C MET A 28 2.05 0.64 -10.47
N SER A 29 1.97 0.76 -9.14
CA SER A 29 1.32 -0.24 -8.28
C SER A 29 -0.20 -0.29 -8.47
N VAL A 30 -0.82 0.84 -8.87
CA VAL A 30 -2.28 0.98 -9.05
C VAL A 30 -2.74 0.78 -10.51
N VAL A 31 -1.88 1.02 -11.50
CA VAL A 31 -2.13 0.91 -12.96
C VAL A 31 -2.26 -0.55 -13.36
N ARG A 32 -1.51 -1.46 -12.73
CA ARG A 32 -1.67 -2.91 -12.98
C ARG A 32 -2.97 -3.49 -12.41
N SER A 33 -3.51 -2.94 -11.31
CA SER A 33 -4.86 -3.30 -10.82
C SER A 33 -5.96 -2.92 -11.82
N LYS A 34 -5.79 -1.87 -12.62
CA LYS A 34 -6.74 -1.50 -13.70
C LYS A 34 -6.69 -2.47 -14.88
N GLN A 35 -5.52 -2.94 -15.29
CA GLN A 35 -5.40 -3.91 -16.40
C GLN A 35 -6.03 -5.26 -16.05
N MET A 36 -5.81 -5.77 -14.84
CA MET A 36 -6.40 -7.03 -14.35
C MET A 36 -7.93 -6.96 -14.15
N LEU A 37 -8.46 -5.81 -13.71
CA LEU A 37 -9.92 -5.59 -13.63
C LEU A 37 -10.55 -5.46 -15.01
N ASN A 38 -9.84 -4.86 -15.99
CA ASN A 38 -10.30 -4.80 -17.37
C ASN A 38 -10.28 -6.16 -18.07
N GLU A 39 -9.31 -7.03 -17.76
CA GLU A 39 -9.29 -8.43 -18.24
C GLU A 39 -10.40 -9.26 -17.60
N SER A 40 -10.62 -9.10 -16.29
CA SER A 40 -11.75 -9.75 -15.58
C SER A 40 -13.11 -9.24 -16.06
N ALA A 41 -13.22 -7.97 -16.45
CA ALA A 41 -14.42 -7.39 -17.06
C ALA A 41 -14.61 -7.87 -18.51
N ARG A 42 -13.55 -8.07 -19.29
CA ARG A 42 -13.60 -8.67 -20.63
C ARG A 42 -14.00 -10.16 -20.59
N GLN A 43 -13.57 -10.89 -19.57
CA GLN A 43 -13.92 -12.30 -19.35
C GLN A 43 -15.38 -12.45 -18.88
N ARG A 44 -15.88 -11.52 -18.05
CA ARG A 44 -17.31 -11.44 -17.70
C ARG A 44 -18.20 -10.99 -18.86
N ARG A 45 -17.74 -10.09 -19.74
CA ARG A 45 -18.50 -9.70 -20.95
C ARG A 45 -18.72 -10.87 -21.90
N ARG A 46 -17.69 -11.74 -22.10
CA ARG A 46 -17.85 -12.99 -22.87
C ARG A 46 -18.85 -13.99 -22.27
N SER A 47 -19.08 -13.94 -20.95
CA SER A 47 -20.09 -14.75 -20.26
C SER A 47 -21.46 -14.06 -20.19
N SER A 48 -21.52 -12.74 -20.38
CA SER A 48 -22.73 -11.93 -20.26
C SER A 48 -23.42 -11.67 -21.60
N ASP A 49 -22.77 -11.88 -22.74
CA ASP A 49 -23.38 -11.82 -24.09
C ASP A 49 -24.42 -12.94 -24.35
N ARG A 50 -24.77 -13.73 -23.32
CA ARG A 50 -25.84 -14.74 -23.36
C ARG A 50 -27.11 -14.35 -22.58
N CYS A 51 -27.18 -13.16 -22.00
CA CYS A 51 -28.41 -12.69 -21.35
C CYS A 51 -28.61 -11.21 -21.63
N SER A 52 -29.69 -10.96 -22.34
CA SER A 52 -30.03 -9.73 -23.03
C SER A 52 -30.72 -8.68 -22.15
N LEU A 53 -30.58 -7.42 -22.61
CA LEU A 53 -31.65 -6.41 -22.76
C LEU A 53 -32.08 -5.51 -21.57
N VAL A 54 -32.23 -4.22 -21.95
CA VAL A 54 -33.13 -3.14 -21.47
C VAL A 54 -32.56 -1.99 -20.61
N SER A 55 -32.22 -0.91 -21.34
CA SER A 55 -32.58 0.52 -21.21
C SER A 55 -31.96 1.50 -20.20
N ASP A 56 -31.53 2.62 -20.80
CA ASP A 56 -31.14 3.93 -20.28
C ASP A 56 -32.33 4.78 -19.77
N VAL A 57 -32.09 5.72 -18.83
CA VAL A 57 -32.59 7.12 -18.87
C VAL A 57 -31.62 8.04 -18.10
N GLN A 58 -31.36 9.23 -18.68
CA GLN A 58 -30.46 10.32 -18.28
C GLN A 58 -31.00 11.22 -17.15
N ALA A 59 -30.13 11.99 -16.47
CA ALA A 59 -30.42 13.38 -16.06
C ALA A 59 -29.15 14.17 -15.65
N SER A 60 -29.19 15.49 -15.85
CA SER A 60 -28.09 16.46 -15.94
C SER A 60 -28.01 17.47 -14.78
N SER A 61 -26.78 17.96 -14.54
CA SER A 61 -26.27 19.31 -14.18
C SER A 61 -26.98 20.23 -13.17
N SER A 62 -26.24 20.89 -12.27
CA SER A 62 -25.80 22.30 -12.41
C SER A 62 -25.07 22.84 -11.16
N ASP A 63 -24.26 23.89 -11.42
CA ASP A 63 -23.22 24.56 -10.63
C ASP A 63 -23.74 25.57 -9.59
N GLY A 64 -22.85 25.97 -8.66
CA GLY A 64 -23.03 27.18 -7.86
C GLY A 64 -22.02 27.32 -6.71
N SER A 65 -20.95 28.10 -6.92
CA SER A 65 -19.90 28.43 -5.95
C SER A 65 -20.22 29.69 -5.16
N GLU A 66 -19.74 29.79 -3.91
CA GLU A 66 -19.22 31.04 -3.34
C GLU A 66 -18.35 30.75 -2.09
N TYR A 67 -17.28 31.53 -1.90
CA TYR A 67 -16.16 31.33 -0.96
C TYR A 67 -16.04 32.56 -0.03
N MET A 68 -15.75 32.37 1.26
CA MET A 68 -14.97 33.28 2.15
C MET A 68 -14.80 32.66 3.58
N PRO A 69 -13.86 33.12 4.43
CA PRO A 69 -12.78 32.31 5.03
C PRO A 69 -12.96 31.96 6.53
N CYS A 70 -12.16 31.01 7.01
CA CYS A 70 -12.28 30.35 8.32
C CYS A 70 -11.30 30.90 9.38
N GLN A 71 -11.80 31.21 10.58
CA GLN A 71 -11.00 31.33 11.81
C GLN A 71 -11.45 30.20 12.76
N ALA A 72 -10.55 29.24 13.04
CA ALA A 72 -10.86 28.11 13.93
C ALA A 72 -10.78 28.54 15.40
N SER A 73 -11.85 28.28 16.16
CA SER A 73 -11.90 28.54 17.60
C SER A 73 -11.63 27.28 18.42
N THR A 74 -11.15 27.47 19.64
CA THR A 74 -10.84 26.48 20.69
C THR A 74 -11.96 25.48 21.03
N ALA A 75 -13.17 25.64 20.48
CA ALA A 75 -14.29 24.71 20.63
C ALA A 75 -14.11 23.43 19.79
N GLU A 76 -13.46 23.49 18.63
CA GLU A 76 -13.26 22.32 17.74
C GLU A 76 -12.33 21.27 18.37
N MET A 77 -11.34 21.72 19.15
CA MET A 77 -10.44 20.82 19.90
C MET A 77 -11.16 20.07 21.04
N ARG A 78 -12.21 20.63 21.64
CA ARG A 78 -12.96 19.98 22.71
C ARG A 78 -13.93 18.92 22.19
N LEU A 79 -14.55 19.16 21.04
CA LEU A 79 -15.44 18.19 20.38
C LEU A 79 -14.70 16.94 19.84
N ALA A 80 -13.41 17.06 19.51
CA ALA A 80 -12.59 15.92 19.12
C ALA A 80 -12.33 14.95 20.29
N ALA A 81 -12.23 15.46 21.52
CA ALA A 81 -11.99 14.66 22.71
C ALA A 81 -13.24 13.89 23.18
N GLU A 82 -14.44 14.44 22.94
CA GLU A 82 -15.71 13.78 23.30
C GLU A 82 -16.13 12.65 22.35
N ARG A 83 -15.45 12.50 21.20
CA ARG A 83 -15.73 11.41 20.23
C ARG A 83 -15.20 10.04 20.62
N PHE A 84 -14.40 9.94 21.68
CA PHE A 84 -13.91 8.67 22.23
C PHE A 84 -14.74 8.26 23.46
N GLN A 85 -16.02 7.96 23.27
CA GLN A 85 -16.76 7.14 24.23
C GLN A 85 -16.67 5.67 23.81
N PRO A 86 -16.28 4.75 24.70
CA PRO A 86 -16.28 3.33 24.38
C PRO A 86 -17.73 2.88 24.25
N LEU A 87 -18.17 2.62 23.01
CA LEU A 87 -19.46 1.99 22.74
C LEU A 87 -19.41 0.56 23.27
N GLY A 88 -20.10 0.34 24.39
CA GLY A 88 -20.32 -0.97 24.97
C GLY A 88 -21.14 -1.86 24.05
N GLY A 89 -20.48 -2.83 23.43
CA GLY A 89 -21.06 -3.96 22.73
C GLY A 89 -19.95 -4.96 22.45
N SER A 90 -20.07 -6.19 22.97
CA SER A 90 -19.18 -7.35 22.72
C SER A 90 -17.76 -6.91 22.32
N SER A 91 -16.91 -6.54 23.29
CA SER A 91 -15.57 -6.02 22.99
C SER A 91 -14.72 -7.10 22.34
N VAL A 92 -14.77 -7.20 21.02
CA VAL A 92 -13.72 -7.87 20.27
C VAL A 92 -12.46 -7.13 20.62
N ASP A 93 -11.53 -7.82 21.26
CA ASP A 93 -10.24 -7.24 21.57
C ASP A 93 -9.56 -6.93 20.23
N VAL A 94 -9.48 -5.63 19.93
CA VAL A 94 -9.05 -5.09 18.63
C VAL A 94 -7.63 -5.54 18.32
N LEU A 95 -6.77 -5.56 19.33
CA LEU A 95 -5.36 -5.88 19.16
C LEU A 95 -5.13 -7.35 18.78
N PRO A 96 -5.61 -8.35 19.56
CA PRO A 96 -5.51 -9.76 19.17
C PRO A 96 -6.07 -10.05 17.79
N HIS A 97 -7.18 -9.39 17.40
CA HIS A 97 -7.75 -9.56 16.07
C HIS A 97 -6.76 -9.19 14.96
N TYR A 98 -6.17 -7.99 15.02
CA TYR A 98 -5.21 -7.55 13.99
C TYR A 98 -3.89 -8.33 14.03
N VAL A 99 -3.44 -8.74 15.22
CA VAL A 99 -2.29 -9.63 15.37
C VAL A 99 -2.55 -10.95 14.64
N GLN A 100 -3.71 -11.58 14.84
CA GLN A 100 -4.03 -12.84 14.17
C GLN A 100 -4.15 -12.70 12.65
N LEU A 101 -4.68 -11.58 12.14
CA LEU A 101 -4.68 -11.30 10.70
C LEU A 101 -3.26 -11.23 10.14
N GLU A 102 -2.34 -10.58 10.84
CA GLU A 102 -0.96 -10.43 10.38
C GLU A 102 -0.17 -11.75 10.49
N VAL A 103 -0.43 -12.57 11.51
CA VAL A 103 0.09 -13.94 11.61
C VAL A 103 -0.38 -14.78 10.44
N ALA A 104 -1.67 -14.72 10.10
CA ALA A 104 -2.23 -15.44 8.96
C ALA A 104 -1.60 -14.98 7.63
N LEU A 105 -1.40 -13.67 7.45
CA LEU A 105 -0.72 -13.12 6.26
C LEU A 105 0.75 -13.57 6.18
N SER A 106 1.47 -13.54 7.30
CA SER A 106 2.86 -13.99 7.40
C SER A 106 2.99 -15.48 7.11
N ASN A 107 2.09 -16.31 7.63
CA ASN A 107 2.03 -17.74 7.30
C ASN A 107 1.86 -17.97 5.80
N ARG A 108 0.95 -17.25 5.14
CA ARG A 108 0.78 -17.36 3.68
C ARG A 108 2.03 -16.95 2.92
N ARG A 109 2.71 -15.88 3.34
CA ARG A 109 4.00 -15.47 2.76
C ARG A 109 5.08 -16.53 2.93
N LYS A 110 5.16 -17.16 4.10
CA LYS A 110 6.08 -18.27 4.37
C LYS A 110 5.85 -19.41 3.37
N ILE A 111 4.58 -19.80 3.16
CA ILE A 111 4.21 -20.84 2.19
C ILE A 111 4.59 -20.44 0.76
N MET A 112 4.35 -19.18 0.36
CA MET A 112 4.54 -18.74 -1.03
C MET A 112 6.00 -18.48 -1.41
N TYR A 113 6.81 -17.98 -0.48
CA TYR A 113 8.12 -17.42 -0.81
C TYR A 113 9.32 -18.22 -0.31
N THR A 114 9.08 -19.28 0.46
CA THR A 114 10.12 -20.12 1.06
C THR A 114 9.92 -21.60 0.74
N ASP A 115 10.97 -22.40 0.92
CA ASP A 115 10.93 -23.86 0.74
C ASP A 115 10.60 -24.60 2.06
N VAL A 116 9.82 -23.95 2.95
CA VAL A 116 9.43 -24.54 4.23
C VAL A 116 8.63 -25.84 4.01
N LYS A 117 8.89 -26.84 4.85
CA LYS A 117 8.22 -28.13 4.78
C LYS A 117 6.91 -28.10 5.58
N MET A 118 5.94 -28.90 5.16
CA MET A 118 4.62 -29.00 5.79
C MET A 118 4.66 -29.19 7.32
N LYS A 119 5.63 -29.96 7.81
CA LYS A 119 5.81 -30.25 9.24
C LYS A 119 6.21 -29.03 10.08
N ASP A 120 6.76 -27.98 9.45
CA ASP A 120 7.33 -26.80 10.12
C ASP A 120 6.38 -25.58 10.04
N PHE A 121 5.10 -25.81 9.70
CA PHE A 121 4.08 -24.76 9.58
C PHE A 121 3.42 -24.37 10.90
N TYR A 122 3.29 -25.29 11.83
CA TYR A 122 2.45 -25.12 13.03
C TYR A 122 3.26 -25.06 14.33
N THR A 123 4.56 -24.79 14.25
CA THR A 123 5.47 -24.78 15.41
C THR A 123 5.34 -23.51 16.25
N ASP A 124 5.37 -22.33 15.63
CA ASP A 124 5.43 -21.05 16.33
C ASP A 124 4.54 -19.98 15.68
N THR A 125 4.24 -18.93 16.43
CA THR A 125 3.59 -17.73 15.89
C THR A 125 4.48 -17.07 14.84
N CYS A 126 4.02 -17.05 13.60
CA CYS A 126 4.77 -16.49 12.47
C CYS A 126 4.73 -14.96 12.49
N GLN A 127 5.67 -14.35 13.22
CA GLN A 127 5.84 -12.88 13.26
C GLN A 127 6.68 -12.37 12.08
N VAL A 128 7.69 -13.13 11.69
CA VAL A 128 8.55 -12.86 10.54
C VAL A 128 8.59 -14.12 9.68
N PRO A 129 8.16 -14.07 8.41
CA PRO A 129 7.96 -15.30 7.62
C PRO A 129 9.24 -15.85 7.00
N TYR A 130 10.39 -15.19 7.16
CA TYR A 130 11.62 -15.51 6.44
C TYR A 130 12.81 -15.64 7.38
N ASP A 131 13.71 -16.55 7.05
CA ASP A 131 15.06 -16.58 7.56
C ASP A 131 16.03 -15.84 6.64
N ALA A 132 17.15 -15.36 7.19
CA ALA A 132 18.18 -14.65 6.41
C ALA A 132 18.72 -15.48 5.23
N SER A 133 18.76 -16.81 5.36
CA SER A 133 19.19 -17.75 4.30
C SER A 133 18.18 -17.88 3.15
N GLN A 134 16.92 -17.52 3.38
CA GLN A 134 15.85 -17.59 2.39
C GLN A 134 15.73 -16.30 1.56
N LEU A 135 16.44 -15.24 1.96
CA LEU A 135 16.38 -13.94 1.29
C LEU A 135 17.13 -13.97 -0.04
N ARG A 136 16.49 -13.46 -1.10
CA ARG A 136 17.06 -13.37 -2.45
C ARG A 136 17.40 -11.93 -2.80
N GLN A 137 18.49 -11.69 -3.51
CA GLN A 137 18.79 -10.34 -3.96
C GLN A 137 17.75 -9.90 -5.02
N PHE A 138 17.25 -8.67 -4.88
CA PHE A 138 16.32 -8.07 -5.81
C PHE A 138 16.90 -8.00 -7.22
N ASP A 139 16.16 -8.54 -8.17
CA ASP A 139 16.48 -8.46 -9.58
C ASP A 139 15.49 -7.56 -10.31
N TYR A 140 15.93 -6.35 -10.67
CA TYR A 140 15.08 -5.39 -11.38
C TYR A 140 14.61 -5.92 -12.74
N ARG A 141 15.39 -6.79 -13.42
CA ARG A 141 15.04 -7.34 -14.73
C ARG A 141 13.84 -8.26 -14.62
N ASN A 142 13.83 -9.13 -13.63
CA ASN A 142 12.74 -10.07 -13.38
C ASN A 142 11.70 -9.57 -12.36
N SER A 143 11.81 -8.32 -11.91
CA SER A 143 10.82 -7.74 -10.98
C SER A 143 9.46 -7.51 -11.66
N HIS A 144 8.40 -8.00 -11.01
CA HIS A 144 7.01 -7.87 -11.47
C HIS A 144 6.10 -7.10 -10.48
N GLY A 145 6.66 -6.59 -9.38
CA GLY A 145 5.86 -5.99 -8.31
C GLY A 145 4.90 -7.02 -7.72
N PHE A 146 3.68 -6.59 -7.38
CA PHE A 146 2.62 -7.50 -6.92
C PHE A 146 2.24 -8.50 -8.02
N VAL A 147 2.29 -9.78 -7.67
CA VAL A 147 1.81 -10.88 -8.52
C VAL A 147 0.48 -11.42 -7.98
N ARG A 148 -0.15 -12.34 -8.71
CA ARG A 148 -1.54 -12.77 -8.44
C ARG A 148 -1.74 -13.28 -7.01
N HIS A 149 -0.80 -14.07 -6.49
CA HIS A 149 -0.93 -14.61 -5.14
C HIS A 149 -0.82 -13.52 -4.05
N ASP A 150 -0.04 -12.46 -4.27
CA ASP A 150 -0.01 -11.32 -3.34
C ASP A 150 -1.37 -10.66 -3.22
N PHE A 151 -2.04 -10.46 -4.35
CA PHE A 151 -3.38 -9.89 -4.35
C PHE A 151 -4.38 -10.77 -3.62
N ILE A 152 -4.27 -12.10 -3.73
CA ILE A 152 -5.13 -13.04 -3.00
C ILE A 152 -4.87 -12.93 -1.49
N MET A 153 -3.60 -12.97 -1.07
CA MET A 153 -3.23 -12.86 0.35
C MET A 153 -3.71 -11.55 0.97
N LEU A 154 -3.54 -10.42 0.25
CA LEU A 154 -4.03 -9.12 0.71
C LEU A 154 -5.54 -8.98 0.64
N TYR A 155 -6.20 -9.67 -0.31
CA TYR A 155 -7.64 -9.66 -0.41
C TYR A 155 -8.26 -10.35 0.81
N ASP A 156 -7.70 -11.50 1.19
CA ASP A 156 -8.09 -12.22 2.40
C ASP A 156 -7.80 -11.40 3.66
N PHE A 157 -6.63 -10.73 3.72
CA PHE A 157 -6.30 -9.81 4.82
C PHE A 157 -7.33 -8.69 4.95
N CYS A 158 -7.68 -8.02 3.84
CA CYS A 158 -8.68 -6.95 3.85
C CYS A 158 -10.07 -7.43 4.27
N ASN A 159 -10.50 -8.61 3.81
CA ASN A 159 -11.80 -9.17 4.24
C ASN A 159 -11.85 -9.51 5.73
N GLY A 160 -10.70 -9.70 6.37
CA GLY A 160 -10.61 -9.92 7.81
C GLY A 160 -10.63 -8.62 8.63
N ILE A 161 -10.43 -7.45 8.03
CA ILE A 161 -10.40 -6.18 8.75
C ILE A 161 -11.81 -5.86 9.28
N MET A 162 -11.88 -5.46 10.55
CA MET A 162 -13.14 -5.09 11.22
C MET A 162 -13.92 -4.04 10.41
N ASP A 163 -15.24 -4.18 10.30
CA ASP A 163 -16.14 -3.29 9.55
C ASP A 163 -15.87 -3.17 8.03
N PHE A 164 -14.90 -3.91 7.46
CA PHE A 164 -14.62 -3.87 6.02
C PHE A 164 -15.83 -4.31 5.19
N ASP A 165 -16.63 -5.25 5.70
CA ASP A 165 -17.85 -5.76 5.06
C ASP A 165 -18.91 -4.66 4.86
N ARG A 166 -18.92 -3.63 5.72
CA ARG A 166 -19.87 -2.50 5.68
C ARG A 166 -19.55 -1.49 4.59
N LEU A 167 -18.32 -1.50 4.06
CA LEU A 167 -17.91 -0.62 2.99
C LEU A 167 -18.64 -0.96 1.67
N SER A 168 -18.99 0.09 0.92
CA SER A 168 -19.49 -0.06 -0.44
C SER A 168 -18.44 -0.68 -1.37
N ARG A 169 -18.87 -1.16 -2.54
CA ARG A 169 -17.94 -1.71 -3.53
C ARG A 169 -16.86 -0.70 -3.96
N ALA A 170 -17.19 0.59 -4.06
CA ALA A 170 -16.23 1.62 -4.46
C ALA A 170 -15.18 1.84 -3.36
N GLU A 171 -15.61 1.88 -2.11
CA GLU A 171 -14.77 2.03 -0.93
C GLU A 171 -13.86 0.81 -0.74
N LYS A 172 -14.40 -0.42 -0.85
CA LYS A 172 -13.60 -1.66 -0.80
C LYS A 172 -12.48 -1.67 -1.84
N ASN A 173 -12.75 -1.21 -3.07
CA ASN A 173 -11.73 -1.13 -4.12
C ASN A 173 -10.64 -0.10 -3.80
N LEU A 174 -11.00 1.01 -3.17
CA LEU A 174 -10.05 2.04 -2.76
C LEU A 174 -9.22 1.58 -1.56
N PHE A 175 -9.89 1.04 -0.54
CA PHE A 175 -9.32 0.44 0.65
C PHE A 175 -8.28 -0.61 0.27
N PHE A 176 -8.61 -1.53 -0.64
CA PHE A 176 -7.69 -2.56 -1.11
C PHE A 176 -6.42 -1.99 -1.76
N ARG A 177 -6.53 -0.88 -2.51
CA ARG A 177 -5.34 -0.23 -3.10
C ARG A 177 -4.43 0.37 -2.02
N TYR A 178 -5.01 0.98 -1.00
CA TYR A 178 -4.25 1.48 0.14
C TYR A 178 -3.64 0.34 0.94
N ALA A 179 -4.35 -0.77 1.13
CA ALA A 179 -3.80 -1.98 1.75
C ALA A 179 -2.55 -2.47 1.02
N CYS A 180 -2.57 -2.58 -0.32
CA CYS A 180 -1.39 -2.94 -1.10
C CYS A 180 -0.23 -1.93 -0.92
N ALA A 181 -0.53 -0.63 -0.93
CA ALA A 181 0.50 0.40 -0.80
C ALA A 181 1.12 0.42 0.61
N VAL A 182 0.30 0.38 1.65
CA VAL A 182 0.74 0.35 3.04
C VAL A 182 1.49 -0.94 3.32
N ASP A 183 0.98 -2.09 2.88
CA ASP A 183 1.63 -3.37 3.07
C ASP A 183 3.02 -3.40 2.46
N CYS A 184 3.20 -2.97 1.20
CA CYS A 184 4.52 -2.99 0.59
C CYS A 184 5.54 -2.07 1.29
N LEU A 185 5.08 -1.01 1.98
CA LEU A 185 5.94 -0.07 2.69
C LEU A 185 6.24 -0.54 4.12
N ILE A 186 5.21 -0.68 4.96
CA ILE A 186 5.35 -0.95 6.39
C ILE A 186 5.89 -2.36 6.63
N THR A 187 5.40 -3.37 5.89
CA THR A 187 5.91 -4.75 6.03
C THR A 187 7.39 -4.83 5.67
N SER A 188 7.81 -4.15 4.60
CA SER A 188 9.23 -4.12 4.22
C SER A 188 10.07 -3.41 5.30
N ALA A 189 9.54 -2.38 5.95
CA ALA A 189 10.20 -1.70 7.06
C ALA A 189 10.36 -2.63 8.28
N TYR A 190 9.29 -3.33 8.67
CA TYR A 190 9.31 -4.31 9.75
C TYR A 190 10.30 -5.46 9.48
N TYR A 191 10.27 -6.05 8.27
CA TYR A 191 11.22 -7.11 7.93
C TYR A 191 12.67 -6.61 7.84
N THR A 192 12.86 -5.36 7.40
CA THR A 192 14.20 -4.75 7.40
C THR A 192 14.72 -4.61 8.83
N TYR A 193 13.88 -4.19 9.78
CA TYR A 193 14.27 -4.09 11.20
C TYR A 193 14.78 -5.43 11.75
N HIS A 194 14.07 -6.53 11.47
CA HIS A 194 14.44 -7.85 12.00
C HIS A 194 15.55 -8.57 11.23
N LEU A 195 15.58 -8.45 9.90
CA LEU A 195 16.42 -9.31 9.05
C LEU A 195 17.50 -8.55 8.26
N GLY A 196 17.34 -7.23 8.10
CA GLY A 196 18.13 -6.45 7.16
C GLY A 196 19.03 -5.39 7.78
N ARG A 197 18.67 -4.88 8.97
CA ARG A 197 19.29 -3.69 9.55
C ARG A 197 20.78 -3.87 9.82
N ALA A 198 21.19 -5.04 10.29
CA ALA A 198 22.58 -5.33 10.64
C ALA A 198 23.52 -5.34 9.43
N GLN A 199 23.03 -5.76 8.26
CA GLN A 199 23.81 -5.85 7.03
C GLN A 199 23.47 -4.72 6.03
N ASN A 200 22.77 -3.67 6.46
CA ASN A 200 22.29 -2.58 5.61
C ASN A 200 21.54 -3.10 4.35
N ARG A 201 20.59 -4.02 4.56
CA ARG A 201 19.74 -4.58 3.50
C ARG A 201 18.32 -4.13 3.69
N MET A 202 17.70 -3.55 2.66
CA MET A 202 16.26 -3.32 2.67
C MET A 202 15.55 -4.62 2.26
N VAL A 203 14.87 -5.24 3.21
CA VAL A 203 14.12 -6.49 3.00
C VAL A 203 12.69 -6.15 2.57
N MET A 204 12.20 -6.81 1.53
CA MET A 204 10.89 -6.58 0.94
C MET A 204 9.90 -7.67 1.34
N PHE A 205 8.62 -7.38 1.15
CA PHE A 205 7.50 -8.25 1.54
C PHE A 205 7.46 -9.64 0.85
N ASN A 206 8.33 -9.90 -0.13
CA ASN A 206 8.36 -11.10 -0.98
C ASN A 206 9.67 -11.91 -0.84
N ALA A 207 10.34 -11.79 0.31
CA ALA A 207 11.64 -12.39 0.61
C ALA A 207 12.80 -11.91 -0.29
N GLU A 208 12.64 -10.81 -1.01
CA GLU A 208 13.75 -10.19 -1.73
C GLU A 208 14.41 -9.10 -0.88
N TYR A 209 15.68 -8.77 -1.16
CA TYR A 209 16.37 -7.67 -0.52
C TYR A 209 17.19 -6.84 -1.49
N VAL A 210 17.39 -5.57 -1.15
CA VAL A 210 18.30 -4.65 -1.85
C VAL A 210 19.44 -4.27 -0.91
N PRO A 211 20.72 -4.49 -1.28
CA PRO A 211 21.85 -3.92 -0.54
C PRO A 211 21.78 -2.39 -0.57
N MET A 212 21.89 -1.76 0.59
CA MET A 212 21.83 -0.29 0.75
C MET A 212 23.19 0.30 1.16
N ASP A 213 24.22 -0.54 1.29
CA ASP A 213 25.59 -0.15 1.58
C ASP A 213 26.58 -0.94 0.69
N PRO A 214 27.26 -0.29 -0.27
CA PRO A 214 27.07 1.12 -0.65
C PRO A 214 25.66 1.37 -1.20
N MET A 215 25.17 2.61 -1.05
CA MET A 215 23.86 3.01 -1.57
C MET A 215 23.79 2.75 -3.10
N PRO A 216 22.74 2.07 -3.60
CA PRO A 216 22.57 1.88 -5.04
C PRO A 216 22.48 3.20 -5.80
N ILE A 217 22.97 3.20 -7.04
CA ILE A 217 22.77 4.33 -7.95
C ILE A 217 21.27 4.49 -8.28
N LYS A 218 20.85 5.71 -8.62
CA LYS A 218 19.45 6.01 -9.00
C LYS A 218 19.17 5.70 -10.47
N GLY A 219 20.21 5.58 -11.29
CA GLY A 219 20.14 5.46 -12.74
C GLY A 219 20.02 6.81 -13.48
N ASN A 220 20.04 7.93 -12.75
CA ASN A 220 19.99 9.29 -13.32
C ASN A 220 21.37 9.95 -13.38
N GLU A 221 22.37 9.31 -12.77
CA GLU A 221 23.73 9.78 -12.72
C GLU A 221 24.32 9.85 -14.14
N PRO A 222 25.20 10.84 -14.44
CA PRO A 222 25.85 10.93 -15.73
C PRO A 222 26.61 9.63 -16.07
N GLY A 223 26.38 9.09 -17.27
CA GLY A 223 27.02 7.85 -17.70
C GLY A 223 26.42 6.55 -17.15
N ALA A 224 25.36 6.62 -16.32
CA ALA A 224 24.73 5.42 -15.75
C ALA A 224 24.17 4.47 -16.81
N GLU A 225 23.78 4.96 -17.99
CA GLU A 225 23.29 4.14 -19.11
C GLU A 225 24.29 3.07 -19.53
N ALA A 226 25.60 3.34 -19.42
CA ALA A 226 26.65 2.39 -19.78
C ALA A 226 26.75 1.17 -18.85
N LEU A 227 26.08 1.21 -17.69
CA LEU A 227 26.02 0.09 -16.74
C LEU A 227 24.94 -0.94 -17.11
N PHE A 228 24.17 -0.69 -18.17
CA PHE A 228 23.04 -1.52 -18.59
C PHE A 228 23.24 -2.05 -20.01
N GLU A 229 22.87 -3.32 -20.22
CA GLU A 229 22.96 -3.96 -21.54
C GLU A 229 22.03 -3.34 -22.57
N THR A 230 20.85 -2.89 -22.12
CA THR A 230 19.83 -2.31 -23.01
C THR A 230 19.26 -1.03 -22.41
N LYS A 231 18.79 -0.14 -23.30
CA LYS A 231 18.06 1.07 -22.89
C LYS A 231 16.78 0.73 -22.11
N ALA A 232 16.12 -0.38 -22.42
CA ALA A 232 14.93 -0.83 -21.71
C ALA A 232 15.26 -1.24 -20.26
N ASP A 233 16.39 -1.92 -20.04
CA ASP A 233 16.89 -2.27 -18.71
C ASP A 233 17.19 -1.03 -17.88
N HIS A 234 17.87 -0.05 -18.49
CA HIS A 234 18.19 1.22 -17.84
C HIS A 234 16.93 1.98 -17.41
N GLU A 235 15.96 2.13 -18.31
CA GLU A 235 14.68 2.80 -18.01
C GLU A 235 13.88 2.05 -16.93
N LYS A 236 13.88 0.71 -16.96
CA LYS A 236 13.24 -0.10 -15.91
C LYS A 236 13.91 0.13 -14.56
N TYR A 237 15.24 0.02 -14.49
CA TYR A 237 16.03 0.24 -13.28
C TYR A 237 15.77 1.64 -12.70
N LYS A 238 15.88 2.68 -13.54
CA LYS A 238 15.67 4.09 -13.20
C LYS A 238 14.25 4.38 -12.71
N SER A 239 13.25 3.61 -13.13
CA SER A 239 11.89 3.74 -12.61
C SER A 239 11.70 3.13 -11.21
N LEU A 240 12.50 2.11 -10.85
CA LEU A 240 12.35 1.31 -9.64
C LEU A 240 13.27 1.76 -8.51
N MET A 241 14.57 1.89 -8.79
CA MET A 241 15.58 2.08 -7.76
C MET A 241 15.45 3.36 -6.95
N PRO A 242 15.13 4.53 -7.54
CA PRO A 242 14.87 5.74 -6.75
C PRO A 242 13.75 5.55 -5.72
N THR A 243 12.76 4.70 -6.02
CA THR A 243 11.68 4.38 -5.08
C THR A 243 12.17 3.52 -3.93
N LYS A 244 12.99 2.50 -4.22
CA LYS A 244 13.59 1.62 -3.20
C LYS A 244 14.52 2.39 -2.26
N ILE A 245 15.33 3.31 -2.81
CA ILE A 245 16.18 4.21 -2.02
C ILE A 245 15.34 5.10 -1.11
N ARG A 246 14.27 5.73 -1.63
CA ARG A 246 13.36 6.55 -0.79
C ARG A 246 12.66 5.73 0.29
N GLN A 247 12.24 4.51 -0.03
CA GLN A 247 11.63 3.60 0.93
C GLN A 247 12.62 3.27 2.06
N TRP A 248 13.88 2.99 1.72
CA TRP A 248 14.93 2.79 2.71
C TRP A 248 15.13 4.01 3.61
N THR A 249 15.36 5.20 3.02
CA THR A 249 15.70 6.40 3.79
C THR A 249 14.54 6.96 4.61
N ASN A 250 13.32 6.92 4.06
CA ASN A 250 12.18 7.63 4.63
C ASN A 250 11.20 6.71 5.37
N MET A 251 11.30 5.39 5.19
CA MET A 251 10.43 4.42 5.88
C MET A 251 11.26 3.43 6.70
N CYS A 252 12.16 2.67 6.08
CA CYS A 252 12.83 1.56 6.77
C CYS A 252 13.74 2.05 7.90
N LEU A 253 14.59 3.06 7.66
CA LEU A 253 15.48 3.59 8.68
C LEU A 253 14.71 4.20 9.87
N PRO A 254 13.76 5.13 9.67
CA PRO A 254 12.95 5.65 10.79
C PRO A 254 12.16 4.57 11.52
N PHE A 255 11.59 3.60 10.80
CA PHE A 255 10.85 2.51 11.44
C PHE A 255 11.74 1.64 12.34
N CYS A 256 13.00 1.39 11.94
CA CYS A 256 13.94 0.64 12.78
C CYS A 256 14.23 1.35 14.11
N GLU A 257 14.16 2.69 14.13
CA GLU A 257 14.37 3.50 15.33
C GLU A 257 13.17 3.47 16.30
N LEU A 258 11.98 3.09 15.81
CA LEU A 258 10.80 2.91 16.65
C LEU A 258 10.89 1.68 17.55
N HIS A 259 11.72 0.69 17.19
CA HIS A 259 11.80 -0.59 17.87
C HIS A 259 10.44 -1.27 18.06
N ALA A 260 9.54 -1.11 17.08
CA ALA A 260 8.16 -1.55 17.17
C ALA A 260 8.05 -3.06 17.44
N SER A 261 7.18 -3.43 18.38
CA SER A 261 6.78 -4.82 18.59
C SER A 261 5.94 -5.34 17.42
N PHE A 262 5.70 -6.65 17.37
CA PHE A 262 4.84 -7.25 16.35
C PHE A 262 3.39 -6.74 16.43
N GLU A 263 2.89 -6.56 17.65
CA GLU A 263 1.58 -5.99 17.97
C GLU A 263 1.46 -4.54 17.46
N GLU A 264 2.46 -3.71 17.76
CA GLU A 264 2.51 -2.31 17.33
C GLU A 264 2.59 -2.21 15.80
N TYR A 265 3.39 -3.07 15.16
CA TYR A 265 3.46 -3.19 13.70
C TYR A 265 2.09 -3.54 13.09
N ALA A 266 1.43 -4.58 13.60
CA ALA A 266 0.14 -5.04 13.07
C ALA A 266 -0.94 -3.95 13.18
N LEU A 267 -1.01 -3.28 14.34
CA LEU A 267 -1.93 -2.16 14.56
C LEU A 267 -1.58 -0.95 13.70
N LEU A 268 -0.31 -0.52 13.66
CA LEU A 268 0.13 0.62 12.87
C LEU A 268 -0.23 0.43 11.39
N LYS A 269 -0.05 -0.77 10.87
CA LYS A 269 -0.44 -1.13 9.52
C LYS A 269 -1.95 -1.00 9.30
N ALA A 270 -2.76 -1.60 10.16
CA ALA A 270 -4.22 -1.54 10.06
C ALA A 270 -4.75 -0.10 10.16
N LEU A 271 -4.26 0.67 11.14
CA LEU A 271 -4.62 2.08 11.35
C LEU A 271 -4.25 2.94 10.13
N THR A 272 -3.06 2.74 9.56
CA THR A 272 -2.62 3.48 8.38
C THR A 272 -3.52 3.21 7.18
N ILE A 273 -3.96 1.96 6.98
CA ILE A 273 -4.86 1.61 5.88
C ILE A 273 -6.22 2.30 6.07
N TRP A 274 -6.78 2.22 7.28
CA TRP A 274 -8.04 2.88 7.63
C TRP A 274 -7.96 4.39 7.40
N HIS A 275 -6.97 5.04 7.99
CA HIS A 275 -6.79 6.50 7.91
C HIS A 275 -6.70 6.98 6.45
N LEU A 276 -5.87 6.32 5.63
CA LEU A 276 -5.73 6.68 4.21
C LEU A 276 -7.01 6.43 3.40
N SER A 277 -7.77 5.38 3.75
CA SER A 277 -9.03 5.08 3.08
C SER A 277 -10.11 6.11 3.40
N GLU A 278 -10.23 6.54 4.67
CA GLU A 278 -11.24 7.49 5.13
C GLU A 278 -10.96 8.92 4.69
N CYS A 279 -9.71 9.38 4.77
CA CYS A 279 -9.34 10.72 4.28
C CYS A 279 -9.72 10.90 2.80
N TYR A 280 -9.65 9.82 2.01
CA TYR A 280 -9.94 9.88 0.59
C TYR A 280 -11.44 9.74 0.27
N THR A 281 -12.23 9.02 1.07
CA THR A 281 -13.69 8.97 0.90
C THR A 281 -14.33 10.31 1.29
N HIS A 282 -13.87 10.93 2.38
CA HIS A 282 -14.37 12.23 2.81
C HIS A 282 -14.07 13.38 1.83
N THR A 283 -12.91 13.36 1.17
CA THR A 283 -12.56 14.36 0.14
C THR A 283 -13.38 14.24 -1.15
N ARG A 284 -14.12 13.13 -1.36
CA ARG A 284 -15.07 12.97 -2.47
C ARG A 284 -16.52 13.24 -2.09
N GLY A 285 -16.87 13.14 -0.81
CA GLY A 285 -18.22 13.37 -0.29
C GLY A 285 -18.53 14.84 0.02
N HIS A 286 -17.51 15.67 0.25
CA HIS A 286 -17.69 17.10 0.52
C HIS A 286 -16.69 17.95 -0.28
N ASN A 287 -17.21 18.99 -0.93
CA ASN A 287 -16.46 20.15 -1.45
C ASN A 287 -15.78 20.96 -0.33
N ARG A 288 -15.00 20.32 0.55
CA ARG A 288 -14.11 21.02 1.49
C ARG A 288 -12.78 20.27 1.59
N PRO A 289 -11.64 20.92 1.29
CA PRO A 289 -10.33 20.33 1.48
C PRO A 289 -10.04 20.30 2.98
N TYR A 290 -10.00 19.12 3.58
CA TYR A 290 -9.26 18.97 4.84
C TYR A 290 -7.78 18.92 4.49
N THR A 291 -7.03 19.90 4.99
CA THR A 291 -5.58 19.84 5.06
C THR A 291 -5.21 18.70 6.00
N CYS A 292 -4.70 17.60 5.45
CA CYS A 292 -3.95 16.64 6.23
C CYS A 292 -2.71 17.38 6.75
N CYS A 293 -2.52 17.43 8.08
CA CYS A 293 -1.38 18.06 8.71
C CYS A 293 -0.07 17.35 8.34
#